data_AF-A0A2A5M707-F1
#
_entry.id   AF-A0A2A5M707-F1
#
_cell.length_a   1.000
_cell.length_b   1.000
_cell.length_c   1.000
_cell.angle_alpha   90.00
_cell.angle_beta   90.00
_cell.angle_gamma   90.00
#
_symmetry.space_group_name_H-M   'P 1'
#
loop_
_entity.id
_entity.type
_entity.pdbx_description
1 polymer ?
#
loop_
_entity_poly.entity_id
_entity_poly.type
_entity_poly.pdbx_seq_one_letter_code
_entity_poly.pdbx_strand_id
1 'polypeptide(L)'
;DIFRNTPLLLWMLAACFVLPVFFGQFPQAFWGTIGFSLYTSSVMAEIIRGGLNSIPKGQFEAAYSQGFGKFFTLFYIILPQTFRKIVPALLSQ
;
A
#
# COMPACT_ATOMS: atom_id res chain seq x y z
N ASP A 1 3.21 -1.56 10.10
CA ASP A 1 3.88 -0.68 11.08
C ASP A 1 5.37 -0.96 11.29
N ILE A 2 5.86 -2.21 11.23
CA ILE A 2 7.31 -2.51 11.38
C ILE A 2 8.17 -1.79 10.34
N PHE A 3 7.83 -1.90 9.06
CA PHE A 3 8.61 -1.31 7.96
C PHE A 3 8.61 0.22 7.96
N ARG A 4 7.49 0.85 8.34
CA ARG A 4 7.32 2.31 8.34
C ARG A 4 7.97 3.01 9.53
N ASN A 5 8.12 2.29 10.64
CA ASN A 5 8.73 2.82 11.87
C ASN A 5 10.25 2.62 11.90
N THR A 6 10.84 2.15 10.81
CA THR A 6 12.27 1.88 10.67
C THR A 6 12.83 2.57 9.43
N PRO A 7 14.08 3.05 9.44
CA PRO A 7 14.64 3.75 8.29
C PRO A 7 14.67 2.88 7.02
N LEU A 8 14.28 3.40 5.86
CA LEU A 8 14.41 2.71 4.57
C LEU A 8 15.84 2.20 4.33
N LEU A 9 16.84 2.99 4.73
CA LEU A 9 18.24 2.63 4.63
C LEU A 9 18.54 1.30 5.34
N LEU A 10 17.92 1.03 6.48
CA LEU A 10 18.08 -0.23 7.21
C LEU A 10 17.62 -1.42 6.35
N TRP A 11 16.46 -1.29 5.70
CA TRP A 11 15.91 -2.33 4.83
C TRP A 11 16.74 -2.53 3.57
N MET A 12 17.26 -1.46 2.98
CA MET A 12 18.17 -1.56 1.85
C MET A 12 19.49 -2.26 2.22
N LEU A 13 20.07 -1.92 3.38
CA LEU A 13 21.29 -2.57 3.86
C LEU A 13 21.03 -4.05 4.20
N ALA A 14 19.95 -4.35 4.92
CA ALA A 14 19.57 -5.72 5.22
C ALA A 14 19.35 -6.54 3.93
N ALA A 15 18.67 -5.97 2.94
CA ALA A 15 18.44 -6.66 1.69
C ALA A 15 19.74 -6.90 0.90
N CYS A 16 20.63 -5.92 0.80
CA CYS A 16 21.88 -6.05 0.04
C CYS A 16 22.99 -6.85 0.72
N PHE A 17 23.02 -6.92 2.05
CA PHE A 17 24.14 -7.52 2.80
C PHE A 17 23.74 -8.71 3.67
N VAL A 18 22.50 -8.78 4.14
CA VAL A 18 22.05 -9.88 5.03
C VAL A 18 21.37 -10.98 4.22
N LEU A 19 20.40 -10.65 3.35
CA LEU A 19 19.68 -11.66 2.56
C LEU A 19 20.58 -12.53 1.64
N PRO A 20 21.61 -12.00 0.94
CA PRO A 20 22.44 -12.83 0.07
C PRO A 20 23.22 -13.91 0.82
N VAL A 21 23.48 -13.71 2.13
CA VAL A 21 24.17 -14.70 2.98
C VAL A 21 23.32 -15.96 3.15
N PHE A 22 22.00 -15.81 3.17
CA PHE A 22 21.06 -16.93 3.37
C PHE A 22 20.51 -17.49 2.06
N PHE A 23 20.32 -16.65 1.05
CA PHE A 23 19.57 -16.98 -0.17
C PHE A 23 20.42 -17.01 -1.45
N GLY A 24 21.73 -16.75 -1.33
CA GLY A 24 22.67 -16.83 -2.45
C GLY A 24 23.01 -15.47 -3.07
N GLN A 25 24.05 -15.50 -3.90
CA GLN A 25 24.62 -14.30 -4.52
C GLN A 25 23.89 -13.97 -5.83
N PHE A 26 23.12 -12.89 -5.80
CA PHE A 26 22.47 -12.29 -6.97
C PHE A 26 23.00 -10.86 -7.16
N PRO A 27 22.80 -10.24 -8.34
CA PRO A 27 23.16 -8.84 -8.54
C PRO A 27 22.59 -7.95 -7.44
N GLN A 28 23.38 -7.01 -6.94
CA GLN A 28 22.97 -6.14 -5.84
C GLN A 28 21.70 -5.34 -6.15
N ALA A 29 21.44 -5.05 -7.43
CA ALA A 29 20.19 -4.44 -7.88
C ALA A 29 18.96 -5.29 -7.53
N PHE A 30 19.03 -6.62 -7.68
CA PHE A 30 17.93 -7.53 -7.33
C PHE A 30 17.59 -7.43 -5.85
N TRP A 31 18.60 -7.53 -4.99
CA TRP A 31 18.44 -7.42 -3.54
C TRP A 31 17.95 -6.03 -3.12
N GLY A 32 18.50 -4.97 -3.71
CA GLY A 32 18.03 -3.60 -3.50
C GLY A 32 16.56 -3.42 -3.87
N THR A 33 16.10 -4.00 -4.98
CA THR A 33 14.69 -4.00 -5.38
C THR A 33 13.82 -4.66 -4.32
N ILE A 34 14.21 -5.81 -3.77
CA ILE A 34 13.44 -6.48 -2.71
C ILE A 34 13.28 -5.58 -1.47
N GLY A 35 14.38 -5.02 -0.96
CA GLY A 35 14.34 -4.15 0.21
C GLY A 35 13.47 -2.90 -0.02
N PHE A 36 13.63 -2.28 -1.18
CA PHE A 36 12.84 -1.12 -1.58
C PHE A 36 11.34 -1.46 -1.74
N SER A 37 11.01 -2.55 -2.43
CA SER A 37 9.63 -2.99 -2.63
C SER A 37 8.93 -3.32 -1.31
N LEU A 38 9.63 -3.95 -0.36
CA LEU A 38 9.05 -4.26 0.96
C LEU A 38 8.69 -2.98 1.73
N TYR A 39 9.60 -2.01 1.78
CA TYR A 39 9.34 -0.74 2.45
C TYR A 39 8.20 0.03 1.76
N THR A 40 8.32 0.22 0.44
CA THR A 40 7.35 0.99 -0.36
C THR A 40 5.96 0.35 -0.34
N SER A 41 5.85 -0.98 -0.37
CA SER A 41 4.55 -1.67 -0.28
C SER A 41 3.86 -1.45 1.09
N SER A 42 4.62 -1.40 2.19
CA SER A 42 4.04 -1.07 3.50
C SER A 42 3.52 0.36 3.56
N VAL A 43 4.21 1.30 2.91
CA VAL A 43 3.77 2.69 2.79
C VAL A 43 2.52 2.77 1.92
N MET A 44 2.53 2.10 0.76
CA MET A 44 1.40 2.02 -0.17
C MET A 44 0.14 1.49 0.48
N ALA A 45 0.26 0.40 1.25
CA ALA A 45 -0.85 -0.22 1.96
C ALA A 45 -1.55 0.76 2.92
N GLU A 46 -0.78 1.66 3.53
CA GLU A 46 -1.28 2.64 4.49
C GLU A 46 -1.97 3.83 3.84
N ILE A 47 -1.46 4.26 2.68
CA ILE A 47 -2.15 5.24 1.84
C ILE A 47 -3.49 4.67 1.39
N ILE A 48 -3.51 3.42 0.91
CA ILE A 48 -4.76 2.75 0.46
C ILE A 48 -5.73 2.60 1.63
N ARG A 49 -5.27 2.14 2.80
CA ARG A 49 -6.09 2.01 4.01
C ARG A 49 -6.64 3.36 4.47
N GLY A 50 -5.81 4.40 4.50
CA GLY A 50 -6.22 5.77 4.83
C GLY A 50 -7.24 6.31 3.84
N GLY A 51 -7.03 6.08 2.55
CA GLY A 51 -7.97 6.43 1.48
C GLY A 51 -9.33 5.77 1.64
N LEU A 52 -9.36 4.47 1.93
CA LEU A 52 -10.61 3.73 2.14
C LEU A 52 -11.36 4.23 3.40
N ASN A 53 -10.64 4.43 4.50
CA ASN A 53 -11.21 4.94 5.76
C ASN A 53 -11.70 6.40 5.65
N SER A 54 -11.18 7.17 4.69
CA SER A 54 -11.62 8.55 4.46
C SER A 54 -12.97 8.66 3.75
N ILE A 55 -13.55 7.56 3.27
CA ILE A 55 -14.85 7.58 2.58
C ILE A 55 -15.97 7.76 3.62
N PRO A 56 -16.84 8.76 3.47
CA PRO A 56 -17.97 8.97 4.38
C PRO A 56 -18.86 7.74 4.44
N LYS A 57 -19.26 7.33 5.65
CA LYS A 57 -20.16 6.18 5.87
C LYS A 57 -21.48 6.28 5.09
N GLY A 58 -21.98 7.50 4.91
CA GLY A 58 -23.19 7.77 4.11
C GLY A 58 -23.10 7.28 2.65
N GLN A 59 -21.92 7.16 2.05
CA GLN A 59 -21.76 6.56 0.71
C GLN A 59 -22.08 5.06 0.70
N PHE A 60 -21.68 4.34 1.76
CA PHE A 60 -22.02 2.94 1.93
C PHE A 60 -23.51 2.78 2.21
N GLU A 61 -24.06 3.58 3.12
CA GLU A 61 -25.48 3.56 3.46
C GLU A 61 -26.37 3.91 2.26
N ALA A 62 -26.01 4.93 1.47
CA ALA A 62 -26.71 5.28 0.24
C ALA A 62 -26.67 4.15 -0.79
N ALA A 63 -25.52 3.50 -0.97
CA ALA A 63 -25.40 2.36 -1.88
C ALA A 63 -26.31 1.19 -1.46
N TYR A 64 -26.30 0.85 -0.16
CA TYR A 64 -27.16 -0.23 0.36
C TYR A 64 -28.65 0.12 0.26
N SER A 65 -29.03 1.37 0.50
CA SER A 65 -30.42 1.84 0.34
C SER A 65 -30.91 1.77 -1.11
N GLN A 66 -30.00 1.82 -2.09
CA GLN A 66 -30.31 1.63 -3.51
C GLN A 66 -30.31 0.16 -3.94
N GLY A 67 -30.16 -0.78 -3.00
CA GLY A 67 -30.19 -2.22 -3.27
C GLY A 67 -28.86 -2.81 -3.75
N PHE A 68 -27.75 -2.05 -3.72
CA PHE A 68 -26.45 -2.61 -4.07
C PHE A 68 -25.95 -3.61 -3.02
N GLY A 69 -25.44 -4.76 -3.47
CA GLY A 69 -24.69 -5.68 -2.62
C GLY A 69 -23.27 -5.19 -2.34
N LYS A 70 -22.63 -5.72 -1.29
CA LYS A 70 -21.28 -5.31 -0.83
C LYS A 70 -20.24 -5.23 -1.96
N PHE A 71 -20.24 -6.20 -2.87
CA PHE A 71 -19.30 -6.24 -3.99
C PHE A 71 -19.48 -5.04 -4.93
N PHE A 72 -20.74 -4.78 -5.32
CA PHE A 72 -21.06 -3.65 -6.20
C PHE A 72 -20.85 -2.30 -5.51
N THR A 73 -21.23 -2.18 -4.24
CA THR A 73 -20.93 -1.00 -3.42
C THR A 73 -19.44 -0.71 -3.44
N LEU A 74 -18.60 -1.73 -3.21
CA LEU A 74 -17.15 -1.56 -3.20
C LEU A 74 -16.59 -1.16 -4.58
N PHE A 75 -16.93 -1.90 -5.64
CA PHE A 75 -16.34 -1.71 -6.96
C PHE A 75 -16.85 -0.48 -7.71
N TYR A 76 -18.14 -0.18 -7.65
CA TYR A 76 -18.73 0.91 -8.44
C TYR A 76 -18.77 2.25 -7.72
N ILE A 77 -18.77 2.24 -6.38
CA ILE A 77 -19.00 3.47 -5.60
C ILE A 77 -17.76 3.80 -4.77
N ILE A 78 -17.30 2.88 -3.91
CA ILE A 78 -16.27 3.18 -2.92
C ILE A 78 -14.87 3.24 -3.52
N LEU A 79 -14.45 2.22 -4.28
CA LEU A 79 -13.09 2.15 -4.84
C LEU A 79 -12.77 3.31 -5.80
N PRO A 80 -13.67 3.74 -6.72
CA PRO A 80 -13.39 4.90 -7.56
C PRO A 80 -13.20 6.20 -6.76
N GLN A 81 -13.95 6.37 -5.67
CA GLN A 81 -13.80 7.52 -4.77
C GLN A 81 -12.49 7.44 -3.98
N THR A 82 -12.17 6.26 -3.44
CA THR A 82 -10.92 6.00 -2.74
C THR A 82 -9.72 6.29 -3.65
N PHE A 83 -9.76 5.82 -4.90
CA PHE A 83 -8.70 6.04 -5.88
C PHE A 83 -8.41 7.54 -6.08
N ARG A 84 -9.45 8.35 -6.31
CA ARG A 84 -9.30 9.81 -6.47
C ARG A 84 -8.67 10.48 -5.25
N LYS A 85 -8.95 9.99 -4.05
CA LYS A 85 -8.39 10.52 -2.81
C LYS A 85 -6.94 10.12 -2.56
N ILE A 86 -6.53 8.92 -2.97
CA ILE A 86 -5.15 8.44 -2.74
C ILE A 86 -4.17 8.92 -3.80
N VAL A 87 -4.59 9.19 -5.04
CA VAL A 87 -3.69 9.60 -6.14
C VAL A 87 -2.77 10.77 -5.76
N PRO A 88 -3.24 11.87 -5.12
CA PRO A 88 -2.34 12.94 -4.68
C PRO A 88 -1.29 12.47 -3.69
N ALA A 89 -1.68 11.66 -2.69
CA ALA A 89 -0.77 11.13 -1.68
C ALA A 89 0.23 10.13 -2.26
N LEU A 90 -0.16 9.37 -3.30
CA LEU A 90 0.74 8.47 -4.03
C LEU A 90 1.83 9.23 -4.80
N LEU A 91 1.50 10.39 -5.34
CA LEU A 91 2.42 11.22 -6.12
C LEU A 91 3.34 12.09 -5.24
N SER A 92 2.92 12.37 -4.00
CA SER A 92 3.66 13.23 -3.08
C SER A 92 4.59 12.50 -2.12
N GLN A 93 4.61 11.17 -2.15
CA GLN A 93 5.48 10.33 -1.31
C GLN A 93 6.89 10.23 -1.86
#